data_AF-A0A8T2ZPI4-F1
#
_entry.id   AF-A0A8T2ZPI4-F1
#
_cell.length_a   1.000
_cell.length_b   1.000
_cell.length_c   1.000
_cell.angle_alpha   90.00
_cell.angle_beta   90.00
_cell.angle_gamma   90.00
#
_symmetry.space_group_name_H-M   'P 1'
#
loop_
_entity.id
_entity.type
_entity.pdbx_description
1 polymer ?
#
loop_
_entity_poly.entity_id
_entity_poly.type
_entity_poly.pdbx_seq_one_letter_code
_entity_poly.pdbx_strand_id
1 'polypeptide(L)'
;MPTPPTQPKHWPIWWRWSHDQWPTLTRTGISCTGLLTISSATSSGIHMGIEAEKFSAMEYSNGNVFQLVVKHGEPTLVPPAEETEKGLYFLSNLDQNIAVIVRTIYCFKSEEKGNENAGEAIKNALKKVLVHYYPLAGRLTISSEAKLIINCTGEGAVFVEAEANCALEEIGDITKPDPETLGKLVYDIPDAKNILEMPPLVAQVTKFTCGGFALGLCMNHCMFDGIGAMEFVNSWGETARGLPLCVPPFIDRSILKARNPPKIEYPHQEFAEIEDKSSTNDLYKDEMLYSSFCFDSEMLEKIKMKAMEDGVLGKCTTFEGLSAFVWRARTKALKMLPDQQTKLLFAVDGRPKFKPPLPKGYFGNGIVLTNSMCQAGELLDRPLSHAVGLVQDAIKMVTDSYMRSAMDYFETTRVRPSLASTLLITTWSRLSFYTTDFGWGEPVLSGPVALPEKEVILFLSHGKERKSINVLLGLPALAMKTFQEMIQI
;
A
#
# COMPACT_ATOMS: atom_id res chain seq x y z
N MET A 1 -5.99 55.29 -10.37
CA MET A 1 -5.08 54.14 -10.12
C MET A 1 -5.64 53.36 -8.95
N PRO A 2 -6.19 52.15 -9.15
CA PRO A 2 -6.63 51.32 -8.04
C PRO A 2 -5.49 50.41 -7.57
N THR A 3 -5.33 50.35 -6.25
CA THR A 3 -4.46 49.45 -5.48
C THR A 3 -4.75 47.97 -5.76
N PRO A 4 -3.73 47.09 -5.76
CA PRO A 4 -3.94 45.66 -5.94
C PRO A 4 -4.52 45.02 -4.67
N PRO A 5 -5.37 43.99 -4.79
CA PRO A 5 -5.93 43.30 -3.63
C PRO A 5 -4.87 42.46 -2.92
N THR A 6 -4.90 42.56 -1.59
CA THR A 6 -4.09 41.85 -0.61
C THR A 6 -4.22 40.33 -0.72
N GLN A 7 -3.09 39.63 -0.78
CA GLN A 7 -3.01 38.17 -0.63
C GLN A 7 -3.50 37.74 0.76
N PRO A 8 -4.29 36.66 0.88
CA PRO A 8 -4.60 36.08 2.19
C PRO A 8 -3.36 35.39 2.76
N LYS A 9 -2.87 35.94 3.89
CA LYS A 9 -1.79 35.40 4.72
C LYS A 9 -2.28 34.22 5.57
N HIS A 10 -2.61 33.07 4.99
CA HIS A 10 -2.65 31.81 5.73
C HIS A 10 -2.35 30.67 4.77
N TRP A 11 -1.17 30.07 4.92
CA TRP A 11 -0.80 28.81 4.27
C TRP A 11 -1.37 27.67 5.12
N PRO A 12 -2.30 26.84 4.61
CA PRO A 12 -2.70 25.63 5.31
C PRO A 12 -1.51 24.67 5.49
N ILE A 13 -1.60 23.81 6.48
CA ILE A 13 -0.59 22.80 6.84
C ILE A 13 -0.68 21.66 5.79
N TRP A 14 0.06 21.80 4.68
CA TRP A 14 -0.04 20.93 3.49
C TRP A 14 0.89 19.69 3.48
N TRP A 15 1.64 19.41 4.55
CA TRP A 15 2.81 18.51 4.46
C TRP A 15 2.90 17.35 5.45
N ARG A 16 1.90 17.15 6.33
CA ARG A 16 2.03 16.13 7.39
C ARG A 16 2.07 14.68 6.90
N TRP A 17 1.52 14.38 5.72
CA TRP A 17 1.45 13.01 5.21
C TRP A 17 2.72 12.55 4.47
N SER A 18 3.65 13.45 4.13
CA SER A 18 5.00 13.03 3.67
C SER A 18 6.04 13.06 4.78
N HIS A 19 5.76 13.75 5.89
CA HIS A 19 6.66 13.84 7.05
C HIS A 19 6.56 12.63 7.96
N ASP A 20 5.35 12.07 8.17
CA ASP A 20 5.17 10.89 9.04
C ASP A 20 5.61 9.58 8.36
N GLN A 21 6.12 9.63 7.12
CA GLN A 21 6.62 8.49 6.34
C GLN A 21 8.10 8.13 6.61
N TRP A 22 8.73 8.73 7.63
CA TRP A 22 10.15 8.50 7.94
C TRP A 22 10.38 8.42 9.44
N PRO A 23 10.85 7.29 10.00
CA PRO A 23 11.47 7.30 11.31
C PRO A 23 12.78 8.08 11.20
N THR A 24 12.83 9.30 11.72
CA THR A 24 14.10 9.99 11.96
C THR A 24 14.87 9.23 13.04
N LEU A 25 15.77 8.34 12.64
CA LEU A 25 16.84 7.84 13.51
C LEU A 25 17.88 8.95 13.69
N THR A 26 17.60 9.90 14.58
CA THR A 26 18.62 10.83 15.05
C THR A 26 19.48 10.15 16.12
N ARG A 27 20.74 9.85 15.76
CA ARG A 27 21.84 9.65 16.71
C ARG A 27 21.93 10.88 17.61
N THR A 28 21.63 10.74 18.89
CA THR A 28 22.09 11.66 19.94
C THR A 28 23.02 10.92 20.86
N GLY A 29 24.33 11.09 20.62
CA GLY A 29 25.33 10.90 21.65
C GLY A 29 25.43 12.18 22.46
N ILE A 30 24.89 12.18 23.69
CA ILE A 30 25.32 13.08 24.76
C ILE A 30 25.34 12.25 26.04
N SER A 31 26.54 12.17 26.63
CA SER A 31 26.79 11.63 27.95
C SER A 31 26.12 12.51 29.01
N CYS A 32 25.42 11.92 29.97
CA CYS A 32 25.35 12.47 31.32
C CYS A 32 25.13 11.34 32.33
N THR A 33 26.13 11.20 33.19
CA THR A 33 26.19 10.39 34.40
C THR A 33 25.08 10.75 35.39
N GLY A 34 24.42 9.76 35.97
CA GLY A 34 23.52 9.94 37.11
C GLY A 34 23.14 8.61 37.73
N LEU A 35 23.82 8.24 38.83
CA LEU A 35 23.49 7.12 39.71
C LEU A 35 22.02 7.19 40.18
N LEU A 36 21.37 6.02 40.35
CA LEU A 36 20.63 5.67 41.58
C LEU A 36 20.13 4.20 41.53
N THR A 37 20.81 3.39 42.35
CA THR A 37 20.36 2.24 43.17
C THR A 37 19.09 1.46 42.82
N ILE A 38 19.32 0.16 42.63
CA ILE A 38 18.38 -0.96 42.71
C ILE A 38 18.03 -1.21 44.19
N SER A 39 16.73 -1.32 44.52
CA SER A 39 16.28 -2.03 45.72
C SER A 39 15.32 -3.14 45.33
N SER A 40 15.73 -4.37 45.61
CA SER A 40 14.93 -5.59 45.54
C SER A 40 13.92 -5.64 46.67
N ALA A 41 12.70 -6.08 46.37
CA ALA A 41 11.76 -6.57 47.36
C ALA A 41 11.06 -7.82 46.82
N THR A 42 11.38 -8.95 47.42
CA THR A 42 10.74 -10.26 47.27
C THR A 42 9.44 -10.31 48.06
N SER A 43 8.36 -10.87 47.49
CA SER A 43 7.33 -11.53 48.29
C SER A 43 6.73 -12.73 47.56
N SER A 44 6.80 -13.85 48.25
CA SER A 44 6.22 -15.17 48.01
C SER A 44 4.69 -15.20 47.95
N GLY A 45 4.10 -16.14 47.19
CA GLY A 45 2.73 -16.58 47.47
C GLY A 45 2.00 -17.41 46.39
N ILE A 46 2.14 -18.74 46.49
CA ILE A 46 1.12 -19.79 46.25
C ILE A 46 0.74 -20.14 44.80
N HIS A 47 1.18 -21.34 44.41
CA HIS A 47 0.73 -22.14 43.28
C HIS A 47 -0.65 -22.78 43.53
N MET A 48 -1.58 -22.62 42.60
CA MET A 48 -2.57 -23.65 42.25
C MET A 48 -2.53 -23.84 40.74
N GLY A 49 -2.25 -25.08 40.31
CA GLY A 49 -2.09 -25.46 38.91
C GLY A 49 -3.43 -25.64 38.20
N ILE A 50 -3.54 -25.00 37.05
CA ILE A 50 -4.37 -25.43 35.93
C ILE A 50 -3.44 -25.37 34.72
N GLU A 51 -3.22 -26.52 34.07
CA GLU A 51 -2.36 -26.68 32.90
C GLU A 51 -2.87 -25.82 31.74
N ALA A 52 -2.19 -24.70 31.51
CA ALA A 52 -2.17 -24.04 30.22
C ALA A 52 -0.90 -24.51 29.49
N GLU A 53 -1.07 -25.10 28.31
CA GLU A 53 0.04 -25.40 27.41
C GLU A 53 0.87 -24.12 27.19
N LYS A 54 2.06 -24.11 27.78
CA LYS A 54 3.06 -23.06 27.54
C LYS A 54 3.52 -23.18 26.09
N PHE A 55 3.10 -22.25 25.24
CA PHE A 55 3.89 -21.91 24.07
C PHE A 55 5.28 -21.48 24.57
N SER A 56 6.28 -22.29 24.26
CA SER A 56 7.68 -22.00 24.55
C SER A 56 8.07 -20.68 23.89
N ALA A 57 8.33 -19.66 24.70
CA ALA A 57 9.28 -18.63 24.31
C ALA A 57 10.61 -19.38 24.09
N MET A 58 11.05 -19.50 22.85
CA MET A 58 12.40 -19.94 22.56
C MET A 58 13.34 -18.91 23.19
N GLU A 59 14.02 -19.30 24.26
CA GLU A 59 15.22 -18.63 24.71
C GLU A 59 16.24 -18.69 23.57
N TYR A 60 16.53 -17.54 22.96
CA TYR A 60 17.58 -17.43 21.97
C TYR A 60 18.92 -17.71 22.65
N SER A 61 19.50 -18.86 22.33
CA SER A 61 20.90 -19.16 22.55
C SER A 61 21.79 -18.11 21.86
N ASN A 62 22.94 -17.82 22.45
CA ASN A 62 24.00 -16.94 21.90
C ASN A 62 24.40 -17.33 20.47
N GLY A 63 23.66 -16.85 19.47
CA GLY A 63 23.89 -17.07 18.05
C GLY A 63 23.90 -15.73 17.33
N ASN A 64 24.87 -15.53 16.43
CA ASN A 64 24.95 -14.32 15.60
C ASN A 64 23.58 -13.96 15.01
N VAL A 65 23.09 -12.76 15.34
CA VAL A 65 21.91 -12.19 14.68
C VAL A 65 22.26 -12.05 13.20
N PHE A 66 21.55 -12.76 12.33
CA PHE A 66 21.68 -12.59 10.88
C PHE A 66 21.39 -11.13 10.54
N GLN A 67 22.36 -10.45 9.92
CA GLN A 67 22.22 -9.07 9.50
C GLN A 67 22.41 -8.98 7.99
N LEU A 68 21.32 -8.66 7.29
CA LEU A 68 21.38 -8.33 5.87
C LEU A 68 22.19 -7.03 5.69
N VAL A 69 23.27 -7.12 4.93
CA VAL A 69 24.09 -6.00 4.48
C VAL A 69 23.99 -5.92 2.96
N VAL A 70 23.52 -4.78 2.47
CA VAL A 70 23.41 -4.50 1.03
C VAL A 70 24.43 -3.43 0.68
N LYS A 71 25.36 -3.78 -0.23
CA LYS A 71 26.34 -2.86 -0.79
C LYS A 71 25.79 -2.28 -2.08
N HIS A 72 25.39 -1.01 -2.06
CA HIS A 72 24.93 -0.30 -3.25
C HIS A 72 26.10 0.12 -4.15
N GLY A 73 25.93 -0.05 -5.45
CA GLY A 73 26.71 0.63 -6.47
C GLY A 73 26.26 2.09 -6.65
N GLU A 74 26.88 2.78 -7.60
CA GLU A 74 26.50 4.16 -7.92
C GLU A 74 25.10 4.22 -8.56
N PRO A 75 24.19 5.09 -8.08
CA PRO A 75 22.92 5.33 -8.73
C PRO A 75 23.11 5.95 -10.11
N THR A 76 22.36 5.43 -11.09
CA THR A 76 22.40 5.92 -12.47
C THR A 76 21.02 6.26 -12.97
N LEU A 77 20.93 7.27 -13.84
CA LEU A 77 19.70 7.57 -14.55
C LEU A 77 19.58 6.68 -15.80
N VAL A 78 18.39 6.12 -16.00
CA VAL A 78 18.05 5.25 -17.13
C VAL A 78 17.03 5.98 -18.01
N PRO A 79 17.48 6.71 -19.04
CA PRO A 79 16.57 7.39 -19.96
C PRO A 79 15.87 6.38 -20.88
N PRO A 80 14.75 6.78 -21.53
CA PRO A 80 14.17 6.01 -22.61
C PRO A 80 15.20 5.73 -23.72
N ALA A 81 15.07 4.58 -24.38
CA ALA A 81 16.00 4.15 -25.44
C ALA A 81 15.91 5.01 -26.71
N GLU A 82 14.80 5.72 -26.89
CA GLU A 82 14.47 6.56 -28.04
C GLU A 82 13.96 7.92 -27.57
N GLU A 83 13.94 8.93 -28.43
CA GLU A 83 13.35 10.22 -28.09
C GLU A 83 11.84 10.07 -27.86
N THR A 84 11.36 10.63 -26.75
CA THR A 84 9.95 10.59 -26.35
C THR A 84 9.37 12.00 -26.31
N GLU A 85 8.04 12.07 -26.22
CA GLU A 85 7.32 13.34 -26.09
C GLU A 85 7.80 14.10 -24.84
N LYS A 86 8.15 15.37 -25.04
CA LYS A 86 8.61 16.28 -23.99
C LYS A 86 7.52 17.26 -23.59
N GLY A 87 7.60 17.78 -22.37
CA GLY A 87 6.70 18.81 -21.86
C GLY A 87 5.81 18.32 -20.72
N LEU A 88 4.70 19.01 -20.49
CA LEU A 88 3.85 18.77 -19.33
C LEU A 88 2.83 17.67 -19.62
N TYR A 89 2.85 16.62 -18.80
CA TYR A 89 1.93 15.50 -18.83
C TYR A 89 0.92 15.61 -17.69
N PHE A 90 -0.36 15.54 -18.06
CA PHE A 90 -1.49 15.74 -17.16
C PHE A 90 -1.70 14.54 -16.24
N LEU A 91 -1.96 14.81 -14.95
CA LEU A 91 -2.45 13.83 -13.98
C LEU A 91 -3.90 14.14 -13.60
N SER A 92 -4.74 13.10 -13.62
CA SER A 92 -6.16 13.22 -13.31
C SER A 92 -6.39 13.57 -11.83
N ASN A 93 -7.63 13.91 -11.47
CA ASN A 93 -7.96 14.14 -10.06
C ASN A 93 -7.93 12.84 -9.24
N LEU A 94 -8.13 11.68 -9.88
CA LEU A 94 -7.93 10.38 -9.23
C LEU A 94 -6.45 10.11 -8.92
N ASP A 95 -5.54 10.54 -9.80
CA ASP A 95 -4.10 10.46 -9.57
C ASP A 95 -3.66 11.38 -8.44
N GLN A 96 -4.18 12.60 -8.45
CA GLN A 96 -3.84 13.59 -7.43
C GLN A 96 -4.25 13.13 -6.05
N ASN A 97 -5.35 12.38 -5.90
CA ASN A 97 -5.88 11.86 -4.64
C ASN A 97 -4.95 10.88 -3.90
N ILE A 98 -3.95 10.30 -4.58
CA ILE A 98 -3.07 9.29 -3.98
C ILE A 98 -1.61 9.62 -4.34
N ALA A 99 -1.02 10.55 -3.59
CA ALA A 99 0.35 11.02 -3.76
C ALA A 99 1.25 10.42 -2.68
N VAL A 100 1.43 9.10 -2.71
CA VAL A 100 2.29 8.34 -1.79
C VAL A 100 3.28 7.48 -2.57
N ILE A 101 4.40 7.15 -1.94
CA ILE A 101 5.39 6.24 -2.52
C ILE A 101 5.06 4.81 -2.09
N VAL A 102 4.94 3.91 -3.05
CA VAL A 102 4.74 2.47 -2.81
C VAL A 102 6.05 1.75 -3.04
N ARG A 103 6.45 0.93 -2.06
CA ARG A 103 7.68 0.13 -2.11
C ARG A 103 7.36 -1.35 -2.14
N THR A 104 7.91 -2.04 -3.14
CA THR A 104 7.67 -3.47 -3.38
C THR A 104 8.96 -4.17 -3.73
N ILE A 105 9.05 -5.45 -3.38
CA ILE A 105 10.15 -6.32 -3.78
C ILE A 105 9.63 -7.51 -4.58
N TYR A 106 10.46 -7.98 -5.50
CA TYR A 106 10.27 -9.19 -6.31
C TYR A 106 11.56 -9.98 -6.31
N CYS A 107 11.56 -11.17 -5.72
CA CYS A 107 12.74 -12.01 -5.65
C CYS A 107 12.67 -13.08 -6.73
N PHE A 108 13.75 -13.26 -7.47
CA PHE A 108 13.86 -14.20 -8.58
C PHE A 108 15.00 -15.17 -8.32
N LYS A 109 14.78 -16.43 -8.69
CA LYS A 109 15.78 -17.50 -8.66
C LYS A 109 15.49 -18.46 -9.80
N SER A 110 16.53 -18.82 -10.55
CA SER A 110 16.44 -19.79 -11.65
C SER A 110 17.50 -20.87 -11.45
N GLU A 111 17.14 -22.12 -11.75
CA GLU A 111 18.08 -23.25 -11.74
C GLU A 111 19.01 -23.23 -12.97
N GLU A 112 18.59 -22.57 -14.05
CA GLU A 112 19.30 -22.54 -15.33
C GLU A 112 20.18 -21.29 -15.50
N LYS A 113 19.90 -20.23 -14.74
CA LYS A 113 20.49 -18.90 -14.95
C LYS A 113 20.82 -18.21 -13.63
N GLY A 114 22.09 -17.85 -13.46
CA GLY A 114 22.57 -17.04 -12.33
C GLY A 114 22.17 -15.57 -12.42
N ASN A 115 22.63 -14.76 -11.47
CA ASN A 115 22.31 -13.34 -11.35
C ASN A 115 23.34 -12.40 -11.98
N GLU A 116 24.37 -12.93 -12.65
CA GLU A 116 25.53 -12.17 -13.12
C GLU A 116 25.08 -11.02 -14.03
N ASN A 117 24.15 -11.32 -14.94
CA ASN A 117 23.61 -10.37 -15.93
C ASN A 117 22.24 -9.78 -15.55
N ALA A 118 21.74 -10.01 -14.33
CA ALA A 118 20.40 -9.56 -13.92
C ALA A 118 20.25 -8.04 -13.98
N GLY A 119 21.21 -7.31 -13.42
CA GLY A 119 21.23 -5.84 -13.42
C GLY A 119 21.20 -5.26 -14.83
N GLU A 120 22.13 -5.71 -15.69
CA GLU A 120 22.21 -5.25 -17.08
C GLU A 120 20.93 -5.58 -17.88
N ALA A 121 20.43 -6.81 -17.80
CA ALA A 121 19.24 -7.24 -18.53
C ALA A 121 18.01 -6.40 -18.15
N ILE A 122 17.78 -6.22 -16.85
CA ILE A 122 16.67 -5.44 -16.30
C ILE A 122 16.81 -3.96 -16.69
N LYS A 123 18.02 -3.39 -16.55
CA LYS A 123 18.33 -2.00 -16.94
C LYS A 123 18.11 -1.74 -18.42
N ASN A 124 18.57 -2.65 -19.29
CA ASN A 124 18.41 -2.52 -20.74
C ASN A 124 16.94 -2.65 -21.16
N ALA A 125 16.18 -3.54 -20.52
CA ALA A 125 14.75 -3.64 -20.71
C ALA A 125 14.03 -2.36 -20.24
N LEU A 126 14.51 -1.73 -19.16
CA LEU A 126 13.92 -0.51 -18.61
C LEU A 126 14.00 0.64 -19.60
N LYS A 127 15.16 0.83 -20.23
CA LYS A 127 15.36 1.83 -21.30
C LYS A 127 14.30 1.69 -22.39
N LYS A 128 14.05 0.45 -22.84
CA LYS A 128 13.12 0.16 -23.93
C LYS A 128 11.66 0.35 -23.50
N VAL A 129 11.25 -0.18 -22.35
CA VAL A 129 9.86 -0.06 -21.88
C VAL A 129 9.49 1.39 -21.54
N LEU A 130 10.47 2.21 -21.09
CA LEU A 130 10.28 3.64 -20.86
C LEU A 130 9.98 4.43 -22.13
N VAL A 131 10.21 3.90 -23.34
CA VAL A 131 9.71 4.54 -24.57
C VAL A 131 8.18 4.54 -24.58
N HIS A 132 7.57 3.42 -24.17
CA HIS A 132 6.11 3.29 -24.10
C HIS A 132 5.53 3.98 -22.86
N TYR A 133 6.26 3.97 -21.74
CA TYR A 133 5.86 4.59 -20.47
C TYR A 133 6.66 5.86 -20.18
N TYR A 134 6.83 6.72 -21.19
CA TYR A 134 7.73 7.89 -21.12
C TYR A 134 7.47 8.86 -19.96
N PRO A 135 6.24 9.04 -19.42
CA PRO A 135 6.06 9.92 -18.27
C PRO A 135 6.85 9.48 -17.02
N LEU A 136 7.19 8.19 -16.90
CA LEU A 136 7.99 7.69 -15.78
C LEU A 136 9.45 8.18 -15.81
N ALA A 137 9.93 8.59 -16.98
CA ALA A 137 11.26 9.18 -17.15
C ALA A 137 11.29 10.69 -16.88
N GLY A 138 10.17 11.29 -16.49
CA GLY A 138 10.05 12.70 -16.15
C GLY A 138 10.30 13.01 -14.67
N ARG A 139 9.84 14.19 -14.25
CA ARG A 139 9.87 14.66 -12.85
C ARG A 139 8.50 15.18 -12.43
N LEU A 140 8.09 14.86 -11.21
CA LEU A 140 6.86 15.41 -10.65
C LEU A 140 7.04 16.91 -10.37
N THR A 141 6.06 17.72 -10.75
CA THR A 141 6.06 19.15 -10.50
C THR A 141 4.64 19.67 -10.27
N ILE A 142 4.51 20.96 -10.00
CA ILE A 142 3.23 21.62 -9.72
C ILE A 142 2.89 22.57 -10.87
N SER A 143 1.68 22.46 -11.41
CA SER A 143 1.17 23.35 -12.46
C SER A 143 0.81 24.75 -11.93
N SER A 144 0.51 25.69 -12.83
CA SER A 144 -0.02 27.01 -12.48
C SER A 144 -1.33 26.95 -11.69
N GLU A 145 -2.10 25.87 -11.82
CA GLU A 145 -3.35 25.61 -11.09
C GLU A 145 -3.12 24.86 -9.77
N ALA A 146 -1.87 24.79 -9.29
CA ALA A 146 -1.47 24.08 -8.08
C ALA A 146 -1.79 22.57 -8.10
N LYS A 147 -1.75 21.94 -9.28
CA LYS A 147 -1.97 20.50 -9.45
C LYS A 147 -0.67 19.75 -9.68
N LEU A 148 -0.60 18.52 -9.22
CA LEU A 148 0.49 17.62 -9.59
C LEU A 148 0.42 17.32 -11.08
N ILE A 149 1.56 17.46 -11.76
CA ILE A 149 1.77 17.12 -13.16
C ILE A 149 3.17 16.52 -13.31
N ILE A 150 3.42 15.85 -14.43
CA ILE A 150 4.77 15.38 -14.77
C ILE A 150 5.39 16.33 -15.78
N ASN A 151 6.60 16.79 -15.53
CA ASN A 151 7.46 17.35 -16.56
C ASN A 151 8.24 16.21 -17.23
N CYS A 152 7.85 15.83 -18.45
CA CYS A 152 8.50 14.80 -19.25
C CYS A 152 9.82 15.33 -19.81
N THR A 153 10.86 15.29 -19.00
CA THR A 153 12.23 15.71 -19.39
C THR A 153 13.00 14.61 -20.12
N GLY A 154 12.60 13.35 -19.96
CA GLY A 154 13.31 12.19 -20.49
C GLY A 154 14.61 11.87 -19.74
N GLU A 155 14.85 12.52 -18.59
CA GLU A 155 16.05 12.27 -17.76
C GLU A 155 16.17 10.81 -17.31
N GLY A 156 15.04 10.11 -17.17
CA GLY A 156 15.01 8.69 -16.85
C GLY A 156 14.66 8.36 -15.41
N ALA A 157 14.47 7.06 -15.19
CA ALA A 157 14.27 6.48 -13.86
C ALA A 157 15.62 6.31 -13.14
N VAL A 158 15.61 6.32 -11.81
CA VAL A 158 16.82 6.01 -11.03
C VAL A 158 16.98 4.50 -10.93
N PHE A 159 18.19 4.00 -11.21
CA PHE A 159 18.53 2.59 -11.19
C PHE A 159 19.82 2.33 -10.43
N VAL A 160 19.77 1.38 -9.49
CA VAL A 160 20.89 0.98 -8.63
C VAL A 160 21.11 -0.52 -8.74
N GLU A 161 22.36 -0.92 -8.96
CA GLU A 161 22.78 -2.30 -8.76
C GLU A 161 23.39 -2.45 -7.38
N ALA A 162 23.12 -3.57 -6.71
CA ALA A 162 23.59 -3.82 -5.36
C ALA A 162 23.91 -5.30 -5.15
N GLU A 163 24.67 -5.58 -4.09
CA GLU A 163 25.06 -6.94 -3.69
C GLU A 163 24.69 -7.17 -2.23
N ALA A 164 24.03 -8.28 -1.94
CA ALA A 164 23.75 -8.75 -0.59
C ALA A 164 24.85 -9.72 -0.12
N ASN A 165 25.16 -9.68 1.17
CA ASN A 165 26.16 -10.55 1.81
C ASN A 165 25.67 -11.98 2.09
N CYS A 166 24.48 -12.36 1.63
CA CYS A 166 23.79 -13.60 2.00
C CYS A 166 23.11 -14.25 0.79
N ALA A 167 22.60 -15.47 1.00
CA ALA A 167 21.66 -16.12 0.12
C ALA A 167 20.25 -15.54 0.30
N LEU A 168 19.41 -15.68 -0.73
CA LEU A 168 18.03 -15.18 -0.72
C LEU A 168 17.19 -15.86 0.36
N GLU A 169 17.42 -17.15 0.60
CA GLU A 169 16.71 -17.97 1.58
C GLU A 169 16.96 -17.51 3.02
N GLU A 170 18.09 -16.86 3.28
CA GLU A 170 18.44 -16.34 4.60
C GLU A 170 17.63 -15.10 5.00
N ILE A 171 16.97 -14.43 4.05
CA ILE A 171 16.02 -13.34 4.34
C ILE A 171 14.78 -13.85 5.08
N GLY A 172 14.45 -15.14 4.92
CA GLY A 172 13.33 -15.77 5.61
C GLY A 172 11.97 -15.47 5.00
N ASP A 173 10.92 -15.57 5.83
CA ASP A 173 9.53 -15.46 5.41
C ASP A 173 9.08 -13.99 5.27
N ILE A 174 9.10 -13.49 4.03
CA ILE A 174 8.68 -12.12 3.71
C ILE A 174 7.16 -11.91 3.73
N THR A 175 6.35 -12.94 4.06
CA THR A 175 4.89 -12.78 4.20
C THR A 175 4.52 -11.97 5.44
N LYS A 176 5.49 -11.72 6.32
CA LYS A 176 5.48 -10.69 7.36
C LYS A 176 6.45 -9.60 6.92
N PRO A 177 5.99 -8.38 6.58
CA PRO A 177 6.91 -7.33 6.20
C PRO A 177 7.85 -7.03 7.36
N ASP A 178 9.14 -7.04 7.06
CA ASP A 178 10.22 -6.59 7.92
C ASP A 178 10.81 -5.34 7.25
N PRO A 179 10.34 -4.13 7.59
CA PRO A 179 10.83 -2.92 6.94
C PRO A 179 12.33 -2.69 7.12
N GLU A 180 12.93 -3.17 8.21
CA GLU A 180 14.37 -2.99 8.48
C GLU A 180 15.22 -3.84 7.54
N THR A 181 14.80 -5.08 7.28
CA THR A 181 15.50 -5.99 6.37
C THR A 181 15.09 -5.72 4.93
N LEU A 182 13.79 -5.76 4.60
CA LEU A 182 13.29 -5.61 3.24
C LEU A 182 13.51 -4.19 2.70
N GLY A 183 13.56 -3.18 3.58
CA GLY A 183 13.88 -1.80 3.22
C GLY A 183 15.24 -1.64 2.53
N LYS A 184 16.22 -2.46 2.90
CA LYS A 184 17.56 -2.44 2.28
C LYS A 184 17.57 -2.95 0.85
N LEU A 185 16.51 -3.64 0.42
CA LEU A 185 16.36 -4.16 -0.93
C LEU A 185 15.69 -3.16 -1.88
N VAL A 186 15.23 -2.01 -1.38
CA VAL A 186 14.66 -0.92 -2.17
C VAL A 186 15.50 0.33 -1.99
N TYR A 187 16.01 0.88 -3.09
CA TYR A 187 16.81 2.09 -3.01
C TYR A 187 15.97 3.30 -2.64
N ASP A 188 16.44 4.06 -1.66
CA ASP A 188 15.90 5.36 -1.29
C ASP A 188 16.71 6.49 -1.88
N ILE A 189 16.01 7.54 -2.31
CA ILE A 189 16.65 8.78 -2.74
C ILE A 189 17.12 9.53 -1.49
N PRO A 190 18.44 9.67 -1.28
CA PRO A 190 18.96 10.37 -0.13
C PRO A 190 18.48 11.83 -0.12
N ASP A 191 18.20 12.35 1.07
CA ASP A 191 17.84 13.76 1.31
C ASP A 191 16.54 14.25 0.67
N ALA A 192 15.76 13.40 -0.02
CA ALA A 192 14.47 13.76 -0.57
C ALA A 192 13.48 14.13 0.54
N LYS A 193 13.02 15.38 0.55
CA LYS A 193 12.17 15.93 1.63
C LYS A 193 10.68 15.76 1.37
N ASN A 194 10.32 15.60 0.11
CA ASN A 194 8.93 15.52 -0.34
C ASN A 194 8.84 14.77 -1.66
N ILE A 195 7.60 14.48 -2.07
CA ILE A 195 7.31 13.67 -3.25
C ILE A 195 7.73 14.30 -4.59
N LEU A 196 7.93 15.62 -4.66
CA LEU A 196 8.38 16.29 -5.89
C LEU A 196 9.87 16.04 -6.15
N GLU A 197 10.63 15.78 -5.10
CA GLU A 197 12.07 15.45 -5.17
C GLU A 197 12.30 13.96 -5.49
N MET A 198 11.24 13.16 -5.43
CA MET A 198 11.28 11.74 -5.78
C MET A 198 11.02 11.55 -7.28
N PRO A 199 11.88 10.80 -8.00
CA PRO A 199 11.57 10.33 -9.34
C PRO A 199 10.28 9.49 -9.34
N PRO A 200 9.50 9.49 -10.44
CA PRO A 200 8.30 8.66 -10.52
C PRO A 200 8.55 7.16 -10.36
N LEU A 201 9.75 6.71 -10.74
CA LEU A 201 10.22 5.33 -10.66
C LEU A 201 11.69 5.28 -10.19
N VAL A 202 11.94 4.48 -9.17
CA VAL A 202 13.25 4.08 -8.69
C VAL A 202 13.30 2.55 -8.65
N ALA A 203 14.37 1.96 -9.17
CA ALA A 203 14.58 0.52 -9.20
C ALA A 203 15.95 0.14 -8.64
N GLN A 204 15.98 -0.93 -7.86
CA GLN A 204 17.19 -1.54 -7.34
C GLN A 204 17.23 -3.01 -7.74
N VAL A 205 18.36 -3.49 -8.27
CA VAL A 205 18.63 -4.91 -8.46
C VAL A 205 19.69 -5.34 -7.46
N THR A 206 19.32 -6.15 -6.47
CA THR A 206 20.22 -6.69 -5.45
C THR A 206 20.54 -8.15 -5.74
N LYS A 207 21.80 -8.47 -6.05
CA LYS A 207 22.29 -9.84 -6.29
C LYS A 207 22.60 -10.54 -4.97
N PHE A 208 22.18 -11.79 -4.82
CA PHE A 208 22.46 -12.65 -3.66
C PHE A 208 23.55 -13.68 -3.97
N THR A 209 24.20 -14.22 -2.94
CA THR A 209 25.30 -15.20 -3.10
C THR A 209 24.84 -16.54 -3.67
N CYS A 210 23.55 -16.87 -3.58
CA CYS A 210 22.97 -18.10 -4.11
C CYS A 210 22.61 -18.03 -5.61
N GLY A 211 22.99 -16.97 -6.32
CA GLY A 211 22.66 -16.78 -7.74
C GLY A 211 21.25 -16.23 -8.00
N GLY A 212 20.44 -16.02 -6.96
CA GLY A 212 19.17 -15.28 -7.04
C GLY A 212 19.37 -13.75 -6.97
N PHE A 213 18.33 -12.99 -7.27
CA PHE A 213 18.34 -11.53 -7.11
C PHE A 213 16.98 -11.00 -6.66
N ALA A 214 16.95 -9.80 -6.07
CA ALA A 214 15.73 -9.05 -5.80
C ALA A 214 15.65 -7.81 -6.70
N LEU A 215 14.47 -7.55 -7.26
CA LEU A 215 14.09 -6.27 -7.85
C LEU A 215 13.27 -5.50 -6.83
N GLY A 216 13.87 -4.47 -6.23
CA GLY A 216 13.19 -3.52 -5.37
C GLY A 216 12.70 -2.33 -6.17
N LEU A 217 11.42 -1.97 -6.01
CA LEU A 217 10.80 -0.84 -6.69
C LEU A 217 10.29 0.17 -5.68
N CYS A 218 10.47 1.43 -6.01
CA CYS A 218 9.86 2.58 -5.35
C CYS A 218 9.12 3.36 -6.45
N MET A 219 7.79 3.34 -6.38
CA MET A 219 6.90 3.88 -7.42
C MET A 219 5.97 4.92 -6.82
N ASN A 220 5.80 6.04 -7.52
CA ASN A 220 4.84 7.05 -7.10
C ASN A 220 3.41 6.63 -7.47
N HIS A 221 2.54 6.50 -6.47
CA HIS A 221 1.15 6.06 -6.65
C HIS A 221 0.32 7.06 -7.50
N CYS A 222 0.74 8.31 -7.66
CA CYS A 222 0.05 9.22 -8.59
C CYS A 222 0.20 8.75 -10.05
N MET A 223 1.23 7.97 -10.36
CA MET A 223 1.44 7.41 -11.69
C MET A 223 0.61 6.15 -11.92
N PHE A 224 0.29 5.38 -10.89
CA PHE A 224 -0.37 4.10 -11.05
C PHE A 224 -1.25 3.76 -9.85
N ASP A 225 -2.40 3.14 -10.11
CA ASP A 225 -2.96 2.22 -9.14
C ASP A 225 -2.29 0.84 -9.25
N GLY A 226 -2.65 -0.10 -8.37
CA GLY A 226 -2.06 -1.44 -8.37
C GLY A 226 -2.17 -2.19 -9.69
N ILE A 227 -3.26 -2.00 -10.45
CA ILE A 227 -3.43 -2.63 -11.77
C ILE A 227 -2.43 -2.04 -12.76
N GLY A 228 -2.39 -0.70 -12.86
CA GLY A 228 -1.45 -0.01 -13.75
C GLY A 228 0.01 -0.32 -13.44
N ALA A 229 0.37 -0.41 -12.16
CA ALA A 229 1.71 -0.73 -11.73
C ALA A 229 2.13 -2.14 -12.18
N MET A 230 1.24 -3.13 -12.06
CA MET A 230 1.56 -4.50 -12.45
C MET A 230 1.59 -4.68 -13.97
N GLU A 231 0.73 -3.98 -14.71
CA GLU A 231 0.83 -3.96 -16.17
C GLU A 231 2.15 -3.35 -16.64
N PHE A 232 2.65 -2.30 -15.97
CA PHE A 232 3.97 -1.75 -16.25
C PHE A 232 5.09 -2.76 -15.96
N VAL A 233 5.09 -3.39 -14.79
CA VAL A 233 6.12 -4.37 -14.41
C VAL A 233 6.09 -5.61 -15.33
N ASN A 234 4.90 -6.08 -15.71
CA ASN A 234 4.75 -7.15 -16.70
C ASN A 234 5.27 -6.73 -18.09
N SER A 235 4.92 -5.54 -18.57
CA SER A 235 5.42 -4.97 -19.84
C SER A 235 6.95 -4.89 -19.84
N TRP A 236 7.54 -4.55 -18.69
CA TRP A 236 8.98 -4.50 -18.52
C TRP A 236 9.62 -5.90 -18.61
N GLY A 237 9.02 -6.90 -17.98
CA GLY A 237 9.43 -8.31 -18.11
C GLY A 237 9.30 -8.85 -19.55
N GLU A 238 8.20 -8.56 -20.24
CA GLU A 238 8.01 -8.87 -21.66
C GLU A 238 9.11 -8.27 -22.53
N THR A 239 9.41 -6.99 -22.30
CA THR A 239 10.48 -6.28 -22.99
C THR A 239 11.85 -6.89 -22.72
N ALA A 240 12.12 -7.34 -21.48
CA ALA A 240 13.37 -8.02 -21.12
C ALA A 240 13.56 -9.34 -21.85
N ARG A 241 12.45 -10.04 -22.15
CA ARG A 241 12.43 -11.28 -22.94
C ARG A 241 12.38 -11.05 -24.45
N GLY A 242 12.36 -9.79 -24.91
CA GLY A 242 12.24 -9.46 -26.33
C GLY A 242 10.86 -9.76 -26.92
N LEU A 243 9.83 -9.82 -26.08
CA LEU A 243 8.45 -10.06 -26.49
C LEU A 243 7.72 -8.72 -26.75
N PRO A 244 6.73 -8.69 -27.65
CA PRO A 244 5.85 -7.54 -27.79
C PRO A 244 5.01 -7.36 -26.52
N LEU A 245 4.63 -6.11 -26.23
CA LEU A 245 3.77 -5.81 -25.10
C LEU A 245 2.39 -6.46 -25.29
N CYS A 246 1.95 -7.28 -24.33
CA CYS A 246 0.62 -7.88 -24.35
C CYS A 246 -0.48 -6.81 -24.20
N VAL A 247 -0.20 -5.80 -23.39
CA VAL A 247 -1.08 -4.65 -23.14
C VAL A 247 -0.29 -3.35 -23.27
N PRO A 248 -0.23 -2.74 -24.47
CA PRO A 248 0.40 -1.44 -24.65
C PRO A 248 -0.27 -0.37 -23.76
N PRO A 249 0.50 0.57 -23.18
CA PRO A 249 -0.07 1.60 -22.31
C PRO A 249 -0.93 2.59 -23.08
N PHE A 250 -2.07 2.95 -22.49
CA PHE A 250 -2.88 4.08 -22.93
C PHE A 250 -2.42 5.35 -22.19
N ILE A 251 -1.85 6.30 -22.94
CA ILE A 251 -1.12 7.44 -22.39
C ILE A 251 -2.02 8.62 -22.01
N ASP A 252 -3.11 8.87 -22.73
CA ASP A 252 -3.91 10.08 -22.56
C ASP A 252 -4.73 10.08 -21.25
N ARG A 253 -4.25 10.77 -20.22
CA ARG A 253 -4.99 10.92 -18.96
C ARG A 253 -6.14 11.92 -19.04
N SER A 254 -6.20 12.72 -20.10
CA SER A 254 -7.20 13.78 -20.20
C SER A 254 -8.62 13.25 -20.33
N ILE A 255 -8.80 11.96 -20.66
CA ILE A 255 -10.08 11.26 -20.62
C ILE A 255 -10.75 11.28 -19.24
N LEU A 256 -9.97 11.49 -18.18
CA LEU A 256 -10.41 11.66 -16.79
C LEU A 256 -10.27 13.10 -16.28
N LYS A 257 -10.31 14.11 -17.16
CA LYS A 257 -10.45 15.51 -16.72
C LYS A 257 -11.79 15.71 -16.01
N ALA A 258 -11.75 16.51 -14.94
CA ALA A 258 -12.96 17.00 -14.29
C ALA A 258 -13.84 17.77 -15.28
N ARG A 259 -15.16 17.75 -15.06
CA ARG A 259 -16.12 18.47 -15.90
C ARG A 259 -15.94 19.98 -15.68
N ASN A 260 -16.28 20.76 -16.71
CA ASN A 260 -16.27 22.22 -16.64
C ASN A 260 -17.64 22.78 -17.07
N PRO A 261 -18.44 23.33 -16.14
CA PRO A 261 -18.17 23.45 -14.71
C PRO A 261 -18.21 22.09 -13.98
N PRO A 262 -17.52 21.95 -12.83
CA PRO A 262 -17.64 20.77 -11.97
C PRO A 262 -19.10 20.55 -11.54
N LYS A 263 -19.54 19.29 -11.49
CA LYS A 263 -20.90 18.90 -11.08
C LYS A 263 -20.84 17.86 -9.95
N ILE A 264 -21.03 18.29 -8.72
CA ILE A 264 -21.08 17.39 -7.56
C ILE A 264 -22.50 16.82 -7.44
N GLU A 265 -22.63 15.51 -7.57
CA GLU A 265 -23.92 14.78 -7.60
C GLU A 265 -24.13 13.87 -6.38
N TYR A 266 -23.08 13.69 -5.56
CA TYR A 266 -23.07 12.81 -4.40
C TYR A 266 -22.46 13.53 -3.18
N PRO A 267 -22.77 13.09 -1.95
CA PRO A 267 -22.27 13.72 -0.74
C PRO A 267 -20.77 13.47 -0.48
N HIS A 268 -20.19 12.42 -1.08
CA HIS A 268 -18.79 12.01 -0.92
C HIS A 268 -18.34 11.85 0.54
N GLN A 269 -19.02 10.96 1.27
CA GLN A 269 -18.77 10.67 2.69
C GLN A 269 -17.39 10.04 2.95
N GLU A 270 -16.66 9.62 1.92
CA GLU A 270 -15.24 9.26 2.01
C GLU A 270 -14.39 10.40 2.60
N PHE A 271 -14.79 11.66 2.38
CA PHE A 271 -14.13 12.85 2.92
C PHE A 271 -14.66 13.31 4.29
N ALA A 272 -15.70 12.67 4.82
CA ALA A 272 -16.30 13.08 6.08
C ALA A 272 -15.36 12.84 7.27
N GLU A 273 -15.13 13.89 8.06
CA GLU A 273 -14.44 13.81 9.35
C GLU A 273 -15.38 13.23 10.41
N ILE A 274 -14.87 12.27 11.19
CA ILE A 274 -15.63 11.59 12.23
C ILE A 274 -15.04 11.96 13.59
N GLU A 275 -15.91 12.37 14.50
CA GLU A 275 -15.53 12.62 15.89
C GLU A 275 -15.09 11.32 16.58
N ASP A 276 -13.92 11.35 17.25
CA ASP A 276 -13.37 10.22 18.01
C ASP A 276 -13.89 10.23 19.46
N LYS A 277 -15.15 9.82 19.63
CA LYS A 277 -15.80 9.69 20.94
C LYS A 277 -15.20 8.58 21.80
N SER A 278 -14.63 7.56 21.15
CA SER A 278 -14.08 6.38 21.82
C SER A 278 -12.62 6.53 22.24
N SER A 279 -12.02 7.70 22.00
CA SER A 279 -10.59 7.94 22.22
C SER A 279 -9.70 6.88 21.54
N THR A 280 -10.10 6.40 20.37
CA THR A 280 -9.33 5.38 19.64
C THR A 280 -7.94 5.86 19.26
N ASN A 281 -7.76 7.16 19.02
CA ASN A 281 -6.46 7.76 18.76
C ASN A 281 -5.51 7.67 19.96
N ASP A 282 -6.01 7.70 21.18
CA ASP A 282 -5.18 7.57 22.38
C ASP A 282 -4.59 6.16 22.51
N LEU A 283 -5.32 5.13 22.04
CA LEU A 283 -4.85 3.74 22.05
C LEU A 283 -3.59 3.55 21.17
N TYR A 284 -3.44 4.37 20.13
CA TYR A 284 -2.31 4.30 19.20
C TYR A 284 -1.07 5.08 19.67
N LYS A 285 -1.10 5.65 20.88
CA LYS A 285 0.11 6.17 21.55
C LYS A 285 0.96 5.05 22.16
N ASP A 286 0.35 3.88 22.38
CA ASP A 286 1.03 2.69 22.85
C ASP A 286 1.78 1.98 21.69
N GLU A 287 2.63 1.02 22.05
CA GLU A 287 3.34 0.18 21.09
C GLU A 287 2.34 -0.56 20.16
N MET A 288 2.56 -0.42 18.85
CA MET A 288 1.81 -1.14 17.85
C MET A 288 2.44 -2.50 17.56
N LEU A 289 1.62 -3.54 17.61
CA LEU A 289 1.98 -4.88 17.17
C LEU A 289 1.48 -5.09 15.74
N TYR A 290 2.36 -5.60 14.90
CA TYR A 290 2.04 -5.98 13.54
C TYR A 290 1.90 -7.49 13.42
N SER A 291 0.88 -7.94 12.71
CA SER A 291 0.63 -9.36 12.49
C SER A 291 -0.01 -9.60 11.14
N SER A 292 0.31 -10.78 10.59
CA SER A 292 -0.23 -11.29 9.33
C SER A 292 -1.03 -12.55 9.64
N PHE A 293 -2.32 -12.54 9.32
CA PHE A 293 -3.24 -13.63 9.59
C PHE A 293 -3.66 -14.30 8.29
N CYS A 294 -3.35 -15.59 8.14
CA CYS A 294 -3.71 -16.35 6.97
C CYS A 294 -5.16 -16.84 7.07
N PHE A 295 -6.02 -16.36 6.17
CA PHE A 295 -7.36 -16.89 5.95
C PHE A 295 -7.30 -17.84 4.76
N ASP A 296 -7.28 -19.13 5.06
CA ASP A 296 -7.33 -20.17 4.04
C ASP A 296 -8.71 -20.29 3.39
N SER A 297 -8.81 -21.14 2.36
CA SER A 297 -10.08 -21.33 1.65
C SER A 297 -11.21 -21.82 2.54
N GLU A 298 -10.94 -22.64 3.56
CA GLU A 298 -11.98 -23.15 4.47
C GLU A 298 -12.51 -22.03 5.37
N MET A 299 -11.62 -21.23 5.95
CA MET A 299 -11.99 -20.06 6.74
C MET A 299 -12.78 -19.04 5.93
N LEU A 300 -12.36 -18.77 4.69
CA LEU A 300 -13.05 -17.85 3.80
C LEU A 300 -14.46 -18.34 3.43
N GLU A 301 -14.64 -19.64 3.18
CA GLU A 301 -15.98 -20.21 2.96
C GLU A 301 -16.83 -20.19 4.23
N LYS A 302 -16.26 -20.46 5.42
CA LYS A 302 -16.97 -20.30 6.70
C LYS A 302 -17.48 -18.88 6.91
N ILE A 303 -16.68 -17.87 6.59
CA ILE A 303 -17.09 -16.45 6.66
C ILE A 303 -18.29 -16.20 5.73
N LYS A 304 -18.23 -16.68 4.49
CA LYS A 304 -19.34 -16.53 3.54
C LYS A 304 -20.61 -17.23 4.02
N MET A 305 -20.49 -18.45 4.52
CA MET A 305 -21.64 -19.20 5.06
C MET A 305 -22.26 -18.46 6.25
N LYS A 306 -21.47 -18.03 7.24
CA LYS A 306 -21.95 -17.21 8.37
C LYS A 306 -22.61 -15.91 7.91
N ALA A 307 -22.10 -15.28 6.85
CA ALA A 307 -22.70 -14.07 6.29
C ALA A 307 -24.07 -14.30 5.63
N MET A 308 -24.37 -15.53 5.18
CA MET A 308 -25.61 -15.88 4.50
C MET A 308 -26.58 -16.70 5.38
N GLU A 309 -26.21 -17.00 6.62
CA GLU A 309 -26.93 -17.90 7.53
C GLU A 309 -28.35 -17.45 7.86
N ASP A 310 -28.58 -16.14 7.94
CA ASP A 310 -29.89 -15.55 8.23
C ASP A 310 -30.82 -15.43 7.01
N GLY A 311 -30.36 -15.84 5.82
CA GLY A 311 -31.13 -15.84 4.57
C GLY A 311 -31.35 -14.44 3.97
N VAL A 312 -30.77 -13.37 4.53
CA VAL A 312 -30.95 -12.00 4.01
C VAL A 312 -30.14 -11.78 2.74
N LEU A 313 -28.94 -12.36 2.66
CA LEU A 313 -28.05 -12.23 1.51
C LEU A 313 -28.18 -13.42 0.57
N GLY A 314 -28.43 -13.15 -0.72
CA GLY A 314 -28.43 -14.21 -1.75
C GLY A 314 -27.05 -14.62 -2.25
N LYS A 315 -26.00 -13.80 -1.98
CA LYS A 315 -24.61 -14.08 -2.36
C LYS A 315 -23.65 -13.26 -1.52
N CYS A 316 -22.43 -13.77 -1.34
CA CYS A 316 -21.34 -13.09 -0.65
C CYS A 316 -20.00 -13.43 -1.33
N THR A 317 -19.28 -12.42 -1.82
CA THR A 317 -17.92 -12.63 -2.34
C THR A 317 -16.90 -12.71 -1.21
N THR A 318 -15.73 -13.29 -1.47
CA THR A 318 -14.65 -13.36 -0.47
C THR A 318 -14.27 -11.99 0.06
N PHE A 319 -14.16 -11.00 -0.84
CA PHE A 319 -13.82 -9.63 -0.46
C PHE A 319 -14.91 -9.01 0.43
N GLU A 320 -16.18 -9.18 0.07
CA GLU A 320 -17.31 -8.65 0.85
C GLU A 320 -17.35 -9.26 2.26
N GLY A 321 -17.33 -10.59 2.35
CA GLY A 321 -17.37 -11.31 3.62
C GLY A 321 -16.18 -11.00 4.52
N LEU A 322 -14.95 -11.08 3.98
CA LEU A 322 -13.74 -10.83 4.75
C LEU A 322 -13.63 -9.37 5.19
N SER A 323 -13.97 -8.41 4.33
CA SER A 323 -13.93 -6.99 4.68
C SER A 323 -14.90 -6.65 5.80
N ALA A 324 -16.15 -7.14 5.71
CA ALA A 324 -17.15 -6.97 6.76
C ALA A 324 -16.71 -7.63 8.07
N PHE A 325 -16.17 -8.85 7.99
CA PHE A 325 -15.69 -9.60 9.14
C PHE A 325 -14.54 -8.88 9.87
N VAL A 326 -13.52 -8.44 9.12
CA VAL A 326 -12.37 -7.70 9.65
C VAL A 326 -12.79 -6.34 10.21
N TRP A 327 -13.72 -5.64 9.57
CA TRP A 327 -14.25 -4.37 10.07
C TRP A 327 -14.94 -4.52 11.42
N ARG A 328 -15.77 -5.57 11.58
CA ARG A 328 -16.38 -5.93 12.88
C ARG A 328 -15.32 -6.30 13.92
N ALA A 329 -14.37 -7.17 13.56
CA ALA A 329 -13.32 -7.63 14.46
C ALA A 329 -12.45 -6.46 14.97
N ARG A 330 -12.02 -5.56 14.09
CA ARG A 330 -11.24 -4.36 14.47
C ARG A 330 -12.04 -3.41 15.35
N THR A 331 -13.30 -3.15 15.00
CA THR A 331 -14.20 -2.27 15.78
C THR A 331 -14.35 -2.77 17.21
N LYS A 332 -14.53 -4.08 17.40
CA LYS A 332 -14.60 -4.69 18.73
C LYS A 332 -13.26 -4.68 19.46
N ALA A 333 -12.17 -4.99 18.76
CA ALA A 333 -10.82 -5.00 19.32
C ALA A 333 -10.41 -3.62 19.87
N LEU A 334 -10.80 -2.55 19.19
CA LEU A 334 -10.58 -1.16 19.63
C LEU A 334 -11.57 -0.68 20.70
N LYS A 335 -12.52 -1.53 21.13
CA LYS A 335 -13.53 -1.23 22.15
C LYS A 335 -14.29 0.07 21.86
N MET A 336 -14.63 0.30 20.59
CA MET A 336 -15.38 1.49 20.19
C MET A 336 -16.73 1.56 20.94
N LEU A 337 -17.09 2.76 21.41
CA LEU A 337 -18.37 3.02 22.06
C LEU A 337 -19.53 2.74 21.10
N PRO A 338 -20.69 2.26 21.57
CA PRO A 338 -21.81 1.93 20.68
C PRO A 338 -22.23 3.08 19.74
N ASP A 339 -22.17 4.33 20.20
CA ASP A 339 -22.55 5.53 19.43
C ASP A 339 -21.38 6.17 18.64
N GLN A 340 -20.21 5.54 18.63
CA GLN A 340 -19.09 5.90 17.75
C GLN A 340 -19.46 5.60 16.31
N GLN A 341 -19.37 6.60 15.44
CA GLN A 341 -19.40 6.37 13.99
C GLN A 341 -18.10 5.69 13.56
N THR A 342 -18.19 4.66 12.74
CA THR A 342 -17.04 3.98 12.12
C THR A 342 -17.23 3.97 10.61
N LYS A 343 -16.14 4.20 9.88
CA LYS A 343 -16.14 4.25 8.42
C LYS A 343 -15.24 3.16 7.87
N LEU A 344 -15.72 2.45 6.86
CA LEU A 344 -14.93 1.52 6.07
C LEU A 344 -14.67 2.16 4.70
N LEU A 345 -13.41 2.30 4.34
CA LEU A 345 -12.95 2.69 3.01
C LEU A 345 -12.29 1.52 2.30
N PHE A 346 -12.47 1.45 0.98
CA PHE A 346 -11.72 0.55 0.12
C PHE A 346 -11.76 1.02 -1.34
N ALA A 347 -10.76 0.62 -2.11
CA ALA A 347 -10.68 0.96 -3.53
C ALA A 347 -11.65 0.11 -4.38
N VAL A 348 -12.36 0.75 -5.30
CA VAL A 348 -13.16 0.09 -6.33
C VAL A 348 -12.60 0.43 -7.70
N ASP A 349 -12.39 -0.59 -8.54
CA ASP A 349 -11.99 -0.39 -9.94
C ASP A 349 -13.14 0.20 -10.76
N GLY A 350 -12.95 1.45 -11.17
CA GLY A 350 -13.89 2.23 -11.95
C GLY A 350 -13.73 2.02 -13.45
N ARG A 351 -12.63 1.43 -13.94
CA ARG A 351 -12.39 1.18 -15.37
C ARG A 351 -13.61 0.63 -16.13
N PRO A 352 -14.27 -0.46 -15.67
CA PRO A 352 -15.45 -1.01 -16.34
C PRO A 352 -16.74 -0.20 -16.07
N LYS A 353 -16.72 0.74 -15.13
CA LYS A 353 -17.90 1.51 -14.71
C LYS A 353 -18.12 2.75 -15.58
N PHE A 354 -17.07 3.29 -16.17
CA PHE A 354 -17.16 4.45 -17.06
C PHE A 354 -17.98 4.13 -18.32
N LYS A 355 -18.60 5.17 -18.89
CA LYS A 355 -19.34 5.09 -20.16
C LYS A 355 -18.75 6.07 -21.19
N PRO A 356 -18.03 5.59 -22.23
CA PRO A 356 -17.57 4.20 -22.41
C PRO A 356 -16.55 3.77 -21.34
N PRO A 357 -16.31 2.45 -21.15
CA PRO A 357 -15.27 1.96 -20.25
C PRO A 357 -13.89 2.54 -20.59
N LEU A 358 -13.00 2.60 -19.59
CA LEU A 358 -11.64 3.08 -19.87
C LEU A 358 -10.92 2.12 -20.84
N PRO A 359 -10.07 2.66 -21.74
CA PRO A 359 -9.31 1.85 -22.66
C PRO A 359 -8.47 0.80 -21.95
N LYS A 360 -8.36 -0.39 -22.56
CA LYS A 360 -7.38 -1.39 -22.14
C LYS A 360 -5.99 -0.76 -22.19
N GLY A 361 -5.20 -0.95 -21.12
CA GLY A 361 -3.88 -0.32 -20.98
C GLY A 361 -3.88 1.05 -20.29
N TYR A 362 -5.04 1.58 -19.85
CA TYR A 362 -5.06 2.75 -18.97
C TYR A 362 -4.34 2.44 -17.64
N PHE A 363 -3.17 3.02 -17.47
CA PHE A 363 -2.25 2.71 -16.37
C PHE A 363 -2.26 3.74 -15.23
N GLY A 364 -2.96 4.86 -15.39
CA GLY A 364 -3.18 5.80 -14.28
C GLY A 364 -4.13 5.25 -13.21
N ASN A 365 -4.46 6.08 -12.22
CA ASN A 365 -5.47 5.71 -11.23
C ASN A 365 -6.84 5.69 -11.89
N GLY A 366 -7.42 4.49 -12.00
CA GLY A 366 -8.78 4.24 -12.47
C GLY A 366 -9.72 3.82 -11.33
N ILE A 367 -9.31 4.07 -10.09
CA ILE A 367 -10.00 3.68 -8.86
C ILE A 367 -10.58 4.88 -8.12
N VAL A 368 -11.58 4.63 -7.28
CA VAL A 368 -12.02 5.59 -6.24
C VAL A 368 -12.07 4.87 -4.90
N LEU A 369 -11.84 5.60 -3.81
CA LEU A 369 -12.16 5.10 -2.47
C LEU A 369 -13.65 5.31 -2.24
N THR A 370 -14.39 4.20 -2.21
CA THR A 370 -15.79 4.22 -1.76
C THR A 370 -15.84 4.12 -0.24
N ASN A 371 -17.01 4.34 0.34
CA ASN A 371 -17.20 4.35 1.78
C ASN A 371 -18.47 3.59 2.20
N SER A 372 -18.43 3.09 3.43
CA SER A 372 -19.59 2.70 4.21
C SER A 372 -19.45 3.26 5.62
N MET A 373 -20.53 3.74 6.21
CA MET A 373 -20.56 4.30 7.57
C MET A 373 -21.73 3.74 8.37
N CYS A 374 -21.47 3.44 9.64
CA CYS A 374 -22.50 3.04 10.61
C CYS A 374 -22.01 3.29 12.04
N GLN A 375 -22.89 3.11 13.02
CA GLN A 375 -22.49 3.11 14.43
C GLN A 375 -21.79 1.80 14.79
N ALA A 376 -20.78 1.85 15.65
CA ALA A 376 -20.04 0.67 16.10
C ALA A 376 -20.97 -0.35 16.79
N GLY A 377 -21.96 0.11 17.58
CA GLY A 377 -22.97 -0.75 18.18
C GLY A 377 -23.80 -1.49 17.12
N GLU A 378 -24.30 -0.77 16.11
CA GLU A 378 -25.04 -1.37 14.99
C GLU A 378 -24.19 -2.43 14.27
N LEU A 379 -22.92 -2.12 14.01
CA LEU A 379 -21.99 -3.01 13.32
C LEU A 379 -21.72 -4.31 14.10
N LEU A 380 -21.66 -4.23 15.43
CA LEU A 380 -21.33 -5.36 16.30
C LEU A 380 -22.56 -6.19 16.68
N ASP A 381 -23.69 -5.55 16.98
CA ASP A 381 -24.89 -6.19 17.51
C ASP A 381 -25.74 -6.85 16.42
N ARG A 382 -25.62 -6.41 15.16
CA ARG A 382 -26.32 -7.02 14.02
C ARG A 382 -25.56 -8.23 13.44
N PRO A 383 -26.25 -9.17 12.75
CA PRO A 383 -25.60 -10.29 12.08
C PRO A 383 -24.55 -9.84 11.04
N LEU A 384 -23.60 -10.73 10.71
CA LEU A 384 -22.54 -10.44 9.74
C LEU A 384 -23.11 -10.03 8.35
N SER A 385 -24.28 -10.56 7.99
CA SER A 385 -25.03 -10.21 6.78
C SER A 385 -25.26 -8.69 6.64
N HIS A 386 -25.49 -7.98 7.75
CA HIS A 386 -25.70 -6.54 7.74
C HIS A 386 -24.42 -5.80 7.32
N ALA A 387 -23.28 -6.13 7.93
CA ALA A 387 -21.99 -5.55 7.60
C ALA A 387 -21.58 -5.88 6.15
N VAL A 388 -21.90 -7.08 5.66
CA VAL A 388 -21.69 -7.46 4.26
C VAL A 388 -22.60 -6.66 3.32
N GLY A 389 -23.86 -6.45 3.69
CA GLY A 389 -24.80 -5.61 2.93
C GLY A 389 -24.29 -4.17 2.78
N LEU A 390 -23.75 -3.60 3.85
CA LEU A 390 -23.10 -2.29 3.84
C LEU A 390 -21.93 -2.22 2.83
N VAL A 391 -21.06 -3.25 2.80
CA VAL A 391 -19.96 -3.35 1.82
C VAL A 391 -20.51 -3.47 0.39
N GLN A 392 -21.54 -4.30 0.18
CA GLN A 392 -22.15 -4.47 -1.13
C GLN A 392 -22.77 -3.19 -1.67
N ASP A 393 -23.43 -2.40 -0.81
CA ASP A 393 -24.06 -1.15 -1.20
C ASP A 393 -23.01 -0.07 -1.51
N ALA A 394 -21.91 -0.02 -0.73
CA ALA A 394 -20.76 0.82 -1.04
C ALA A 394 -20.12 0.48 -2.40
N ILE A 395 -20.03 -0.80 -2.77
CA ILE A 395 -19.55 -1.23 -4.11
C ILE A 395 -20.54 -0.81 -5.21
N LYS A 396 -21.84 -1.02 -5.00
CA LYS A 396 -22.89 -0.68 -5.99
C LYS A 396 -22.99 0.82 -6.24
N MET A 397 -22.66 1.64 -5.25
CA MET A 397 -22.65 3.10 -5.36
C MET A 397 -21.69 3.60 -6.45
N VAL A 398 -20.60 2.88 -6.69
CA VAL A 398 -19.57 3.25 -7.67
C VAL A 398 -20.06 3.00 -9.10
N THR A 399 -20.53 4.07 -9.71
CA THR A 399 -21.06 4.19 -11.08
C THR A 399 -20.26 5.22 -11.89
N ASP A 400 -20.48 5.32 -13.21
CA ASP A 400 -19.87 6.39 -14.04
C ASP A 400 -20.12 7.80 -13.45
N SER A 401 -21.36 8.10 -13.03
CA SER A 401 -21.70 9.38 -12.43
C SER A 401 -21.02 9.60 -11.08
N TYR A 402 -20.90 8.55 -10.26
CA TYR A 402 -20.16 8.63 -9.00
C TYR A 402 -18.67 8.94 -9.23
N MET A 403 -18.03 8.23 -10.15
CA MET A 403 -16.62 8.46 -10.50
C MET A 403 -16.39 9.89 -10.98
N ARG A 404 -17.26 10.41 -11.87
CA ARG A 404 -17.18 11.79 -12.37
C ARG A 404 -17.44 12.82 -11.28
N SER A 405 -18.42 12.57 -10.41
CA SER A 405 -18.70 13.43 -9.26
C SER A 405 -17.52 13.48 -8.30
N ALA A 406 -16.83 12.35 -8.05
CA ALA A 406 -15.65 12.32 -7.17
C ALA A 406 -14.51 13.16 -7.72
N MET A 407 -14.27 13.10 -9.04
CA MET A 407 -13.27 13.96 -9.70
C MET A 407 -13.63 15.44 -9.57
N ASP A 408 -14.91 15.80 -9.77
CA ASP A 408 -15.40 17.17 -9.66
C ASP A 408 -15.41 17.70 -8.22
N TYR A 409 -15.71 16.82 -7.26
CA TYR A 409 -15.64 17.12 -5.84
C TYR A 409 -14.21 17.49 -5.47
N PHE A 410 -13.23 16.64 -5.82
CA PHE A 410 -11.82 16.96 -5.62
C PHE A 410 -11.40 18.22 -6.38
N GLU A 411 -11.94 18.45 -7.59
CA GLU A 411 -11.65 19.65 -8.38
C GLU A 411 -11.99 20.93 -7.63
N THR A 412 -13.10 20.90 -6.89
CA THR A 412 -13.66 22.06 -6.20
C THR A 412 -13.09 22.22 -4.80
N THR A 413 -12.88 21.12 -4.07
CA THR A 413 -12.56 21.15 -2.64
C THR A 413 -11.09 20.88 -2.33
N ARG A 414 -10.39 20.11 -3.19
CA ARG A 414 -9.02 19.60 -2.97
C ARG A 414 -8.84 18.81 -1.66
N VAL A 415 -9.92 18.41 -1.01
CA VAL A 415 -9.87 17.68 0.26
C VAL A 415 -9.43 16.23 0.04
N ARG A 416 -8.77 15.67 1.06
CA ARG A 416 -8.34 14.27 1.08
C ARG A 416 -9.30 13.44 1.91
N PRO A 417 -9.47 12.14 1.62
CA PRO A 417 -10.30 11.26 2.44
C PRO A 417 -9.85 11.31 3.90
N SER A 418 -10.78 11.51 4.83
CA SER A 418 -10.47 11.51 6.26
C SER A 418 -10.32 10.07 6.75
N LEU A 419 -9.26 9.81 7.53
CA LEU A 419 -9.02 8.54 8.21
C LEU A 419 -9.49 8.52 9.68
N ALA A 420 -10.13 9.58 10.18
CA ALA A 420 -10.65 9.61 11.54
C ALA A 420 -11.71 8.51 11.74
N SER A 421 -11.58 7.70 12.80
CA SER A 421 -12.42 6.52 13.09
C SER A 421 -12.69 5.64 11.86
N THR A 422 -11.68 5.50 11.00
CA THR A 422 -11.80 4.81 9.72
C THR A 422 -10.95 3.54 9.72
N LEU A 423 -11.42 2.54 8.98
CA LEU A 423 -10.65 1.41 8.50
C LEU A 423 -10.52 1.54 6.98
N LEU A 424 -9.31 1.56 6.45
CA LEU A 424 -9.02 1.48 5.02
C LEU A 424 -8.53 0.07 4.68
N ILE A 425 -9.30 -0.65 3.87
CA ILE A 425 -8.88 -1.95 3.33
C ILE A 425 -8.27 -1.75 1.95
N THR A 426 -7.01 -2.15 1.82
CA THR A 426 -6.28 -2.16 0.57
C THR A 426 -6.04 -3.61 0.15
N THR A 427 -6.52 -3.99 -1.03
CA THR A 427 -6.44 -5.38 -1.50
C THR A 427 -5.46 -5.52 -2.66
N TRP A 428 -4.47 -6.37 -2.45
CA TRP A 428 -3.43 -6.73 -3.42
C TRP A 428 -3.57 -8.19 -3.88
N SER A 429 -4.53 -8.94 -3.32
CA SER A 429 -4.71 -10.38 -3.57
C SER A 429 -5.05 -10.73 -5.02
N ARG A 430 -5.54 -9.75 -5.80
CA ARG A 430 -5.83 -9.92 -7.24
C ARG A 430 -4.79 -9.27 -8.16
N LEU A 431 -3.78 -8.61 -7.60
CA LEU A 431 -2.70 -8.04 -8.38
C LEU A 431 -1.76 -9.15 -8.87
N SER A 432 -1.28 -9.01 -10.10
CA SER A 432 -0.51 -10.04 -10.78
C SER A 432 0.98 -10.02 -10.39
N PHE A 433 1.29 -9.98 -9.10
CA PHE A 433 2.67 -9.93 -8.59
C PHE A 433 3.54 -11.10 -9.05
N TYR A 434 2.90 -12.23 -9.39
CA TYR A 434 3.54 -13.49 -9.71
C TYR A 434 3.38 -13.88 -11.18
N THR A 435 3.09 -12.94 -12.09
CA THR A 435 3.12 -13.21 -13.54
C THR A 435 4.32 -12.57 -14.22
N THR A 436 5.09 -11.78 -13.47
CA THR A 436 6.23 -11.05 -13.98
C THR A 436 7.38 -12.01 -14.24
N ASP A 437 7.90 -12.01 -15.46
CA ASP A 437 9.07 -12.82 -15.83
C ASP A 437 10.03 -11.97 -16.67
N PHE A 438 11.23 -11.77 -16.14
CA PHE A 438 12.34 -11.06 -16.78
C PHE A 438 13.30 -11.99 -17.56
N GLY A 439 12.92 -13.25 -17.74
CA GLY A 439 13.77 -14.34 -18.25
C GLY A 439 14.43 -15.18 -17.16
N TRP A 440 13.91 -15.13 -15.92
CA TRP A 440 14.31 -15.96 -14.78
C TRP A 440 13.13 -16.77 -14.20
N GLY A 441 11.96 -16.73 -14.85
CA GLY A 441 10.72 -17.28 -14.34
C GLY A 441 9.94 -16.28 -13.49
N GLU A 442 8.81 -16.74 -12.92
CA GLU A 442 8.01 -15.97 -11.98
C GLU A 442 8.80 -15.68 -10.69
N PRO A 443 8.54 -14.56 -9.99
CA PRO A 443 9.20 -14.29 -8.73
C PRO A 443 8.83 -15.35 -7.69
N VAL A 444 9.83 -15.89 -7.00
CA VAL A 444 9.65 -16.86 -5.91
C VAL A 444 8.96 -16.21 -4.71
N LEU A 445 9.17 -14.91 -4.51
CA LEU A 445 8.63 -14.13 -3.42
C LEU A 445 8.36 -12.70 -3.90
N SER A 446 7.27 -12.09 -3.46
CA SER A 446 6.96 -10.68 -3.72
C SER A 446 6.07 -10.11 -2.64
N GLY A 447 6.12 -8.79 -2.44
CA GLY A 447 5.29 -8.14 -1.44
C GLY A 447 5.65 -6.69 -1.17
N PRO A 448 4.85 -6.02 -0.33
CA PRO A 448 5.17 -4.70 0.18
C PRO A 448 6.37 -4.76 1.12
N VAL A 449 7.13 -3.67 1.16
CA VAL A 449 8.26 -3.52 2.11
C VAL A 449 7.81 -2.87 3.42
N ALA A 450 6.92 -1.89 3.33
CA ALA A 450 6.46 -1.14 4.48
C ALA A 450 5.33 -1.87 5.22
N LEU A 451 5.27 -1.65 6.52
CA LEU A 451 4.13 -2.01 7.34
C LEU A 451 2.97 -1.03 7.07
N PRO A 452 1.71 -1.47 7.17
CA PRO A 452 0.58 -0.58 6.96
C PRO A 452 0.48 0.47 8.08
N GLU A 453 -0.10 1.62 7.75
CA GLU A 453 -0.50 2.62 8.74
C GLU A 453 -1.61 2.07 9.66
N LYS A 454 -1.83 2.74 10.80
CA LYS A 454 -2.73 2.28 11.86
C LYS A 454 -4.21 2.12 11.43
N GLU A 455 -4.64 2.86 10.40
CA GLU A 455 -5.97 2.73 9.80
C GLU A 455 -6.04 1.73 8.65
N VAL A 456 -4.89 1.24 8.17
CA VAL A 456 -4.80 0.43 6.95
C VAL A 456 -4.70 -1.05 7.28
N ILE A 457 -5.47 -1.86 6.55
CA ILE A 457 -5.33 -3.32 6.53
C ILE A 457 -5.06 -3.77 5.09
N LEU A 458 -4.00 -4.57 4.93
CA LEU A 458 -3.58 -5.09 3.64
C LEU A 458 -4.05 -6.54 3.46
N PHE A 459 -4.77 -6.80 2.36
CA PHE A 459 -5.10 -8.16 1.93
C PHE A 459 -4.12 -8.61 0.85
N LEU A 460 -3.21 -9.51 1.21
CA LEU A 460 -2.18 -10.06 0.33
C LEU A 460 -2.57 -11.47 -0.12
N SER A 461 -2.28 -11.81 -1.38
CA SER A 461 -2.42 -13.20 -1.85
C SER A 461 -1.43 -14.10 -1.11
N HIS A 462 -1.86 -15.30 -0.72
CA HIS A 462 -1.00 -16.27 -0.07
C HIS A 462 -1.25 -17.71 -0.57
N GLY A 463 -0.23 -18.55 -0.42
CA GLY A 463 -0.25 -19.97 -0.81
C GLY A 463 0.00 -20.21 -2.30
N LYS A 464 0.41 -21.45 -2.63
CA LYS A 464 0.78 -21.86 -4.00
C LYS A 464 -0.37 -21.71 -5.01
N GLU A 465 -1.61 -21.95 -4.57
CA GLU A 465 -2.81 -21.80 -5.41
C GLU A 465 -3.48 -20.43 -5.30
N ARG A 466 -2.95 -19.51 -4.48
CA ARG A 466 -3.44 -18.13 -4.32
C ARG A 466 -4.92 -18.04 -3.89
N LYS A 467 -5.43 -19.08 -3.24
CA LYS A 467 -6.79 -19.14 -2.70
C LYS A 467 -6.89 -18.64 -1.26
N SER A 468 -5.74 -18.44 -0.59
CA SER A 468 -5.67 -17.91 0.76
C SER A 468 -5.35 -16.41 0.74
N ILE A 469 -5.81 -15.69 1.75
CA ILE A 469 -5.58 -14.26 1.90
C ILE A 469 -4.86 -14.03 3.23
N ASN A 470 -3.68 -13.42 3.18
CA ASN A 470 -3.02 -12.88 4.36
C ASN A 470 -3.58 -11.49 4.67
N VAL A 471 -4.10 -11.32 5.87
CA VAL A 471 -4.59 -10.04 6.40
C VAL A 471 -3.51 -9.46 7.31
N LEU A 472 -2.81 -8.46 6.80
CA LEU A 472 -1.71 -7.77 7.48
C LEU A 472 -2.21 -6.45 8.05
N LEU A 473 -1.98 -6.24 9.36
CA LEU A 473 -2.44 -5.07 10.08
C LEU A 473 -1.58 -4.75 11.30
N GLY A 474 -1.64 -3.49 11.75
CA GLY A 474 -1.08 -3.02 13.01
C GLY A 474 -2.19 -2.65 14.01
N LEU A 475 -2.08 -3.12 15.26
CA LEU A 475 -2.97 -2.74 16.36
C LEU A 475 -2.19 -2.56 17.67
N PRO A 476 -2.66 -1.71 18.60
CA PRO A 476 -2.13 -1.67 19.97
C PRO A 476 -2.17 -3.05 20.60
N ALA A 477 -1.20 -3.40 21.45
CA ALA A 477 -1.01 -4.77 21.94
C ALA A 477 -2.29 -5.42 22.52
N LEU A 478 -3.05 -4.68 23.34
CA LEU A 478 -4.31 -5.16 23.92
C LEU A 478 -5.40 -5.39 22.85
N ALA A 479 -5.50 -4.50 21.88
CA ALA A 479 -6.45 -4.64 20.76
C ALA A 479 -6.04 -5.81 19.86
N MET A 480 -4.74 -6.01 19.61
CA MET A 480 -4.24 -7.15 18.84
C MET A 480 -4.66 -8.48 19.47
N LYS A 481 -4.56 -8.62 20.79
CA LYS A 481 -5.01 -9.83 21.49
C LYS A 481 -6.52 -10.08 21.29
N THR A 482 -7.36 -9.06 21.48
CA THR A 482 -8.81 -9.19 21.25
C THR A 482 -9.13 -9.49 19.78
N PHE A 483 -8.38 -8.91 18.84
CA PHE A 483 -8.53 -9.19 17.42
C PHE A 483 -8.20 -10.66 17.10
N GLN A 484 -7.11 -11.19 17.66
CA GLN A 484 -6.72 -12.60 17.50
C GLN A 484 -7.79 -13.57 17.99
N GLU A 485 -8.43 -13.28 19.13
CA GLU A 485 -9.54 -14.07 19.64
C GLU A 485 -10.76 -14.01 18.70
N MET A 486 -11.02 -12.85 18.10
CA MET A 486 -12.16 -12.64 17.19
C MET A 486 -12.03 -13.33 15.85
N ILE A 487 -10.81 -13.55 15.34
CA ILE A 487 -10.59 -14.16 14.03
C ILE A 487 -10.50 -15.70 14.07
N GLN A 488 -10.51 -16.32 15.24
CA GLN A 488 -10.62 -17.77 15.39
C GLN A 488 -12.09 -18.18 15.14
N ILE A 489 -12.40 -18.65 13.92
CA ILE A 489 -13.79 -18.85 13.43
C ILE A 489 -14.22 -20.27 13.15
#